data_AF-I3NAY8-F1
#
_entry.id   AF-I3NAY8-F1
#
_cell.length_a   1.000
_cell.length_b   1.000
_cell.length_c   1.000
_cell.angle_alpha   90.00
_cell.angle_beta   90.00
_cell.angle_gamma   90.00
#
_symmetry.space_group_name_H-M   'P 1'
#
loop_
_entity.id
_entity.type
_entity.pdbx_description
1 polymer ?
#
loop_
_entity_poly.entity_id
_entity_poly.type
_entity_poly.pdbx_seq_one_letter_code
_entity_poly.pdbx_strand_id
1 'polypeptide(L)'
;MRRDRINSSIEQLKLLLEQEFARHQPNSKLEKADILEMAVSYLKHSKAFAAAAGPKSLHQDYSEGYSWCLQEAVQFLTLHAASDTQMKLLYHFQRPSAGSTAPAKEPQASSAVAPPVRSSVKAAATAAAARQPACGLWRPW
;
A
#
# COMPACT_ATOMS: atom_id res chain seq x y z
N MET A 1 29.67 4.32 -15.43
CA MET A 1 28.73 4.94 -14.46
C MET A 1 27.28 4.49 -14.65
N ARG A 2 26.56 4.88 -15.72
CA ARG A 2 25.13 4.50 -15.88
C ARG A 2 24.94 2.99 -16.03
N ARG A 3 25.72 2.37 -16.93
CA ARG A 3 25.66 0.92 -17.20
C ARG A 3 25.92 0.08 -15.94
N ASP A 4 26.91 0.48 -15.14
CA ASP A 4 27.28 -0.24 -13.92
C ASP A 4 26.18 -0.16 -12.87
N ARG A 5 25.57 1.02 -12.71
CA ARG A 5 24.39 1.18 -11.84
C ARG A 5 23.23 0.30 -12.27
N ILE A 6 22.95 0.23 -13.57
CA ILE A 6 21.89 -0.64 -14.12
C ILE A 6 22.20 -2.11 -13.82
N ASN A 7 23.41 -2.58 -14.12
CA ASN A 7 23.79 -3.96 -13.86
C ASN A 7 23.72 -4.30 -12.37
N SER A 8 24.20 -3.40 -11.50
CA SER A 8 24.10 -3.56 -10.05
C SER A 8 22.64 -3.70 -9.60
N SER A 9 21.72 -2.86 -10.11
CA SER A 9 20.30 -2.99 -9.78
C SER A 9 19.67 -4.29 -10.28
N ILE A 10 20.11 -4.83 -11.42
CA ILE A 10 19.62 -6.11 -11.94
C ILE A 10 20.10 -7.27 -11.06
N GLU A 11 21.36 -7.26 -10.61
CA GLU A 11 21.85 -8.27 -9.67
C GLU A 11 21.15 -8.17 -8.31
N GLN A 12 20.86 -6.96 -7.83
CA GLN A 12 20.05 -6.77 -6.62
C GLN A 12 18.64 -7.35 -6.77
N LEU A 13 17.99 -7.13 -7.92
CA LEU A 13 16.67 -7.71 -8.21
C LEU A 13 16.73 -9.24 -8.21
N LYS A 14 17.79 -9.84 -8.77
CA LYS A 14 17.99 -11.28 -8.78
C LYS A 14 18.03 -11.86 -7.36
N LEU A 15 18.76 -11.21 -6.44
CA LEU A 15 18.86 -11.62 -5.04
C LEU A 15 17.51 -11.46 -4.30
N LEU A 16 16.82 -10.33 -4.49
CA LEU A 16 15.54 -10.08 -3.83
C LEU A 16 14.44 -11.05 -4.27
N LEU A 17 14.52 -11.58 -5.49
CA LEU A 17 13.52 -12.46 -6.10
C LEU A 17 13.97 -13.93 -6.15
N GLU A 18 15.05 -14.31 -5.47
CA GLU A 18 15.62 -15.66 -5.50
C GLU A 18 14.59 -16.75 -5.20
N GLN A 19 13.73 -16.53 -4.19
CA GLN A 19 12.66 -17.46 -3.84
C GLN A 19 11.61 -17.61 -4.95
N GLU A 20 11.25 -16.52 -5.62
CA GLU A 20 10.29 -16.57 -6.73
C GLU A 20 10.88 -17.27 -7.96
N PHE A 21 12.19 -17.13 -8.22
CA PHE A 21 12.86 -17.91 -9.24
C PHE A 21 12.92 -19.39 -8.89
N ALA A 22 13.23 -19.75 -7.66
CA ALA A 22 13.21 -21.14 -7.20
C ALA A 22 11.81 -21.77 -7.37
N ARG A 23 10.75 -20.99 -7.17
CA ARG A 23 9.37 -21.47 -7.30
C ARG A 23 8.91 -21.66 -8.75
N HIS A 24 9.31 -20.77 -9.66
CA HIS A 24 8.84 -20.80 -11.05
C HIS A 24 9.81 -21.48 -12.02
N GLN A 25 11.12 -21.35 -11.81
CA GLN A 25 12.17 -21.79 -12.73
C GLN A 25 13.45 -22.23 -11.97
N PRO A 26 13.40 -23.30 -11.15
CA PRO A 26 14.50 -23.69 -10.26
C PRO A 26 15.82 -24.06 -10.95
N ASN A 27 15.79 -24.41 -12.24
CA ASN A 27 16.96 -24.91 -12.99
C ASN A 27 17.26 -24.11 -14.26
N SER A 28 16.66 -22.92 -14.43
CA SER A 28 16.86 -22.11 -15.63
C SER A 28 18.01 -21.13 -15.46
N LYS A 29 18.78 -20.91 -16.54
CA LYS A 29 19.78 -19.85 -16.58
C LYS A 29 19.05 -18.52 -16.70
N LEU A 30 19.02 -17.75 -15.62
CA LEU A 30 18.33 -16.46 -15.58
C LEU A 30 19.03 -15.45 -16.50
N GLU A 31 18.37 -15.07 -17.59
CA GLU A 31 18.76 -13.96 -18.43
C GLU A 31 18.29 -12.63 -17.83
N LYS A 32 18.86 -11.52 -18.30
CA LYS A 32 18.43 -10.18 -17.83
C LYS A 32 16.95 -9.91 -18.12
N ALA A 33 16.42 -10.47 -19.20
CA ALA A 33 15.00 -10.36 -19.53
C ALA A 33 14.14 -11.08 -18.48
N ASP A 34 14.49 -12.31 -18.13
CA ASP A 34 13.78 -13.10 -17.11
C ASP A 34 13.75 -12.40 -15.75
N ILE A 35 14.88 -11.80 -15.35
CA ILE A 35 14.97 -11.08 -14.08
C ILE A 35 14.00 -9.91 -14.05
N LEU A 36 13.95 -9.13 -15.14
CA LEU A 36 13.07 -7.99 -15.25
C LEU A 36 11.60 -8.40 -15.36
N GLU A 37 11.29 -9.48 -16.08
CA GLU A 37 9.94 -10.00 -16.23
C GLU A 37 9.39 -10.50 -14.89
N MET A 38 10.19 -11.28 -14.14
CA MET A 38 9.84 -11.73 -12.80
C MET A 38 9.61 -10.54 -11.86
N ALA A 39 10.47 -9.52 -11.90
CA ALA A 39 10.31 -8.32 -11.07
C ALA A 39 9.01 -7.58 -11.39
N VAL A 40 8.65 -7.43 -12.66
CA VAL A 40 7.40 -6.79 -13.06
C VAL A 40 6.19 -7.62 -12.63
N SER A 41 6.24 -8.94 -12.82
CA SER A 41 5.19 -9.86 -12.38
C SER A 41 4.98 -9.79 -10.86
N TYR A 42 6.08 -9.84 -10.11
CA TYR A 42 6.08 -9.72 -8.64
C TYR A 42 5.47 -8.39 -8.18
N LEU A 43 5.85 -7.27 -8.78
CA LEU A 43 5.30 -5.96 -8.42
C LEU A 43 3.82 -5.80 -8.78
N LYS A 44 3.38 -6.40 -9.89
CA LYS A 44 1.96 -6.41 -10.26
C LYS A 44 1.13 -7.21 -9.25
N HIS A 45 1.61 -8.40 -8.87
CA HIS A 45 0.94 -9.22 -7.86
C HIS A 45 0.98 -8.56 -6.48
N SER A 46 2.10 -7.97 -6.06
CA SER A 46 2.20 -7.29 -4.77
C SER A 46 1.33 -6.04 -4.70
N LYS A 47 1.23 -5.26 -5.80
CA LYS A 47 0.34 -4.10 -5.87
C LYS A 47 -1.13 -4.52 -5.92
N ALA A 48 -1.47 -5.60 -6.61
CA ALA A 48 -2.81 -6.17 -6.58
C ALA A 48 -3.18 -6.65 -5.17
N PHE A 49 -2.24 -7.31 -4.48
CA PHE A 49 -2.41 -7.72 -3.09
C PHE A 49 -2.53 -6.52 -2.15
N ALA A 50 -1.71 -5.48 -2.30
CA ALA A 50 -1.78 -4.26 -1.50
C ALA A 50 -3.05 -3.43 -1.79
N ALA A 51 -3.54 -3.44 -3.03
CA ALA A 51 -4.79 -2.78 -3.39
C ALA A 51 -6.02 -3.55 -2.89
N ALA A 52 -5.97 -4.89 -2.91
CA ALA A 52 -7.01 -5.76 -2.36
C ALA A 52 -7.00 -5.77 -0.82
N ALA A 53 -5.82 -5.68 -0.20
CA ALA A 53 -5.66 -5.61 1.25
C ALA A 53 -5.90 -4.20 1.82
N GLY A 54 -6.01 -3.18 0.97
CA GLY A 54 -6.01 -1.77 1.38
C GLY A 54 -4.77 -1.42 2.23
N PRO A 55 -4.66 -0.18 2.73
CA PRO A 55 -3.97 -0.02 4.01
C PRO A 55 -4.77 -0.90 4.97
N LYS A 56 -4.16 -1.96 5.52
CA LYS A 56 -4.71 -2.57 6.74
C LYS A 56 -4.81 -1.41 7.71
N SER A 57 -6.03 -0.89 7.85
CA SER A 57 -6.25 0.24 8.72
C SER A 57 -5.79 -0.25 10.08
N LEU A 58 -5.01 0.55 10.83
CA LEU A 58 -4.65 0.19 12.20
C LEU A 58 -5.88 -0.27 13.01
N HIS A 59 -7.06 0.22 12.63
CA HIS A 59 -8.35 -0.21 13.11
C HIS A 59 -8.70 -1.68 12.81
N GLN A 60 -8.44 -2.20 11.60
CA GLN A 60 -8.63 -3.62 11.28
C GLN A 60 -7.68 -4.51 12.09
N ASP A 61 -6.39 -4.20 12.12
CA ASP A 61 -5.40 -4.96 12.89
C ASP A 61 -5.74 -4.93 14.40
N TYR A 62 -6.19 -3.78 14.91
CA TYR A 62 -6.69 -3.65 16.28
C TYR A 62 -7.95 -4.48 16.51
N SER A 63 -8.94 -4.44 15.61
CA SER A 63 -10.20 -5.16 15.77
C SER A 63 -10.00 -6.68 15.75
N GLU A 64 -9.06 -7.16 14.94
CA GLU A 64 -8.68 -8.56 14.87
C GLU A 64 -7.96 -8.99 16.15
N GLY A 65 -6.96 -8.22 16.59
CA GLY A 65 -6.24 -8.49 17.84
C GLY A 65 -7.14 -8.41 19.08
N TYR A 66 -8.07 -7.46 19.12
CA TYR A 66 -9.08 -7.34 20.17
C TYR A 66 -9.99 -8.56 20.20
N SER A 67 -10.51 -8.99 19.04
CA SER A 67 -11.40 -10.15 18.96
C SER A 67 -10.70 -11.43 19.42
N TRP A 68 -9.43 -11.61 19.03
CA TRP A 68 -8.63 -12.75 19.45
C TRP A 68 -8.38 -12.76 20.96
N CYS A 69 -7.96 -11.62 21.52
CA CYS A 69 -7.77 -11.47 22.97
C CYS A 69 -9.05 -11.70 23.76
N LEU A 70 -10.19 -11.17 23.28
CA LEU A 70 -11.49 -11.35 23.90
C LEU A 70 -11.93 -12.81 23.89
N GLN A 71 -11.75 -13.49 22.75
CA GLN A 71 -12.07 -14.91 22.61
C GLN A 71 -11.27 -15.77 23.60
N GLU A 72 -9.97 -15.51 23.72
CA GLU A 72 -9.10 -16.21 24.67
C GLU A 72 -9.52 -15.96 26.13
N ALA A 73 -9.84 -14.71 26.48
CA ALA A 73 -10.32 -14.37 27.81
C ALA A 73 -11.65 -15.07 28.16
N VAL A 74 -12.59 -15.11 27.21
CA VAL A 74 -13.86 -15.84 27.36
C VAL A 74 -13.62 -17.35 27.50
N GLN A 75 -12.72 -17.93 26.70
CA GLN A 75 -12.37 -19.34 26.78
C GLN A 75 -11.77 -19.69 28.14
N PHE A 76 -10.80 -18.91 28.61
CA PHE A 76 -10.18 -19.08 29.92
C PHE A 76 -11.21 -19.04 31.06
N LEU A 77 -12.12 -18.05 31.03
CA LEU A 77 -13.18 -17.91 32.04
C LEU A 77 -14.23 -19.04 31.98
N THR A 78 -14.39 -19.69 30.83
CA THR A 78 -15.34 -20.80 30.67
C THR A 78 -14.73 -22.13 31.13
N LEU A 79 -13.43 -22.35 30.91
CA LEU A 79 -12.73 -23.58 31.25
C LEU A 79 -12.42 -23.70 32.76
N HIS A 80 -12.27 -22.58 33.45
CA HIS A 80 -12.04 -22.55 34.90
C HIS A 80 -13.34 -22.25 35.64
N ALA A 81 -13.72 -23.09 36.61
CA ALA A 81 -14.96 -22.97 37.37
C ALA A 81 -15.12 -21.53 37.92
N ALA A 82 -16.11 -20.82 37.37
CA ALA A 82 -16.25 -19.39 37.54
C ALA A 82 -16.75 -19.03 38.94
N SER A 83 -15.96 -18.26 39.69
CA SER A 83 -16.48 -17.49 40.83
C SER A 83 -17.55 -16.49 40.35
N ASP A 84 -18.39 -15.98 41.24
CA ASP A 84 -19.45 -15.01 40.89
C ASP A 84 -18.91 -13.79 40.10
N THR A 85 -17.66 -13.40 40.34
CA THR A 85 -17.01 -12.30 39.61
C THR A 85 -16.63 -12.70 38.19
N GLN A 86 -16.17 -13.93 37.96
CA GLN A 86 -15.86 -14.46 36.64
C GLN A 86 -17.12 -14.61 35.78
N MET A 87 -18.23 -15.06 36.39
CA MET A 87 -19.54 -15.14 35.73
C MET A 87 -20.03 -13.77 35.26
N LYS A 88 -19.87 -12.73 36.11
CA LYS A 88 -20.21 -11.34 35.76
C LYS A 88 -19.37 -10.83 34.60
N LEU A 89 -18.05 -11.08 34.61
CA LEU A 89 -17.16 -10.68 33.52
C LEU A 89 -17.54 -11.35 32.19
N LEU A 90 -17.85 -12.65 32.22
CA LEU A 90 -18.30 -13.39 31.03
C LEU A 90 -19.56 -12.77 30.43
N TYR A 91 -20.55 -12.43 31.27
CA TYR A 91 -21.77 -11.75 30.83
C TYR A 91 -21.50 -10.38 30.21
N HIS A 92 -20.53 -9.63 30.74
CA HIS A 92 -20.12 -8.35 30.17
C HIS A 92 -19.45 -8.49 28.80
N PHE A 93 -18.60 -9.50 28.60
CA PHE A 93 -17.91 -9.75 27.32
C PHE A 93 -18.83 -10.24 26.21
N GLN A 94 -19.88 -11.00 26.57
CA GLN A 94 -20.86 -11.52 25.61
C GLN A 94 -21.95 -10.50 25.24
N ARG A 95 -22.02 -9.36 25.95
CA ARG A 95 -22.99 -8.31 25.65
C ARG A 95 -22.56 -7.57 24.38
N PRO A 96 -23.39 -7.53 23.31
CA PRO A 96 -23.09 -6.74 22.14
C PRO A 96 -22.90 -5.28 22.56
N SER A 97 -21.74 -4.70 22.23
CA SER A 97 -21.52 -3.26 22.40
C SER A 97 -22.60 -2.53 21.60
N ALA A 98 -23.53 -1.87 22.30
CA ALA A 98 -24.49 -0.99 21.68
C ALA A 98 -23.71 0.21 21.13
N GLY A 99 -23.41 0.17 19.84
CA GLY A 99 -23.03 1.30 18.98
C GLY A 99 -22.21 2.41 19.63
N SER A 100 -20.89 2.36 19.47
CA SER A 100 -20.08 3.59 19.47
C SER A 100 -20.38 4.37 18.18
N THR A 101 -21.54 5.02 18.14
CA THR A 101 -21.87 6.06 17.16
C THR A 101 -21.86 7.40 17.88
N ALA A 102 -20.72 8.08 17.85
CA ALA A 102 -20.69 9.55 17.90
C ALA A 102 -19.32 10.04 17.41
N PRO A 103 -19.22 10.66 16.21
CA PRO A 103 -18.10 11.53 15.93
C PRO A 103 -18.27 12.78 16.80
N ALA A 104 -17.37 12.98 17.75
CA ALA A 104 -17.32 14.23 18.50
C ALA A 104 -17.04 15.37 17.50
N LYS A 105 -18.05 16.23 17.35
CA LYS A 105 -18.05 17.44 16.54
C LYS A 105 -17.04 18.43 17.13
N GLU A 106 -15.89 18.59 16.48
CA GLU A 106 -14.93 19.64 16.83
C GLU A 106 -15.45 21.00 16.31
N PRO A 107 -15.33 22.11 17.07
CA PRO A 107 -15.85 23.41 16.66
C PRO A 107 -14.99 24.02 15.56
N GLN A 108 -15.64 24.50 14.49
CA GLN A 108 -15.03 25.32 13.47
C GLN A 108 -14.38 26.58 14.07
N ALA A 109 -13.07 26.71 13.92
CA ALA A 109 -12.38 27.99 13.93
C ALA A 109 -12.09 28.39 12.49
N SER A 110 -12.76 29.47 12.07
CA SER A 110 -12.59 30.15 10.80
C SER A 110 -11.14 30.55 10.55
N SER A 111 -10.59 30.19 9.39
CA SER A 111 -9.79 31.14 8.62
C SER A 111 -9.84 30.77 7.14
N ALA A 112 -10.61 31.59 6.43
CA ALA A 112 -10.80 31.53 5.00
C ALA A 112 -9.57 32.10 4.29
N VAL A 113 -8.99 31.34 3.35
CA VAL A 113 -8.36 31.91 2.16
C VAL A 113 -8.71 31.02 0.97
N ALA A 114 -9.64 31.50 0.15
CA ALA A 114 -9.99 30.90 -1.14
C ALA A 114 -8.86 31.15 -2.17
N PRO A 115 -8.71 30.28 -3.19
CA PRO A 115 -7.78 30.51 -4.30
C PRO A 115 -8.44 31.40 -5.36
N PRO A 116 -7.73 32.34 -6.02
CA PRO A 116 -8.28 32.96 -7.20
C PRO A 116 -8.06 32.09 -8.44
N VAL A 117 -9.11 32.09 -9.22
CA VAL A 117 -9.34 31.36 -10.46
C VAL A 117 -8.56 31.99 -11.62
N ARG A 118 -8.28 31.14 -12.61
CA ARG A 118 -7.76 31.40 -13.96
C ARG A 118 -8.22 32.74 -14.58
N SER A 119 -7.32 33.38 -15.33
CA SER A 119 -7.68 33.94 -16.64
C SER A 119 -6.47 33.98 -17.58
N SER A 120 -6.79 33.79 -18.86
CA SER A 120 -5.92 33.71 -20.03
C SER A 120 -5.80 35.09 -20.70
N VAL A 121 -4.91 35.15 -21.71
CA VAL A 121 -5.01 35.91 -22.98
C VAL A 121 -3.90 36.95 -23.25
N LYS A 122 -3.06 36.57 -24.24
CA LYS A 122 -2.32 37.37 -25.28
C LYS A 122 -1.23 38.35 -24.83
N ALA A 123 -0.23 38.71 -25.62
CA ALA A 123 0.46 38.20 -26.82
C ALA A 123 1.58 39.23 -27.08
N ALA A 124 2.78 38.81 -27.47
CA ALA A 124 3.70 39.68 -28.19
C ALA A 124 4.63 38.82 -29.05
N ALA A 125 4.53 39.04 -30.36
CA ALA A 125 5.25 38.36 -31.42
C ALA A 125 6.61 39.02 -31.66
N THR A 126 7.60 38.21 -32.05
CA THR A 126 8.58 38.57 -33.08
C THR A 126 8.99 37.31 -33.86
N ALA A 127 8.91 37.42 -35.19
CA ALA A 127 9.32 36.46 -36.22
C ALA A 127 10.84 36.16 -36.15
N ALA A 128 11.47 35.20 -36.85
CA ALA A 128 11.22 34.31 -37.98
C ALA A 128 12.17 33.08 -37.74
N ALA A 129 12.04 31.87 -38.26
CA ALA A 129 11.96 31.46 -39.65
C ALA A 129 11.57 29.96 -39.71
N ALA A 130 10.83 29.57 -40.72
CA ALA A 130 10.36 28.21 -40.96
C ALA A 130 11.45 27.31 -41.58
N ARG A 131 11.54 26.05 -41.11
CA ARG A 131 11.67 24.84 -41.96
C ARG A 131 11.62 23.54 -41.12
N GLN A 132 10.45 22.89 -41.21
CA GLN A 132 10.07 21.46 -41.13
C GLN A 132 10.80 20.44 -40.20
N PRO A 133 10.06 19.42 -39.70
CA PRO A 133 10.50 18.52 -38.65
C PRO A 133 11.27 17.32 -39.21
N ALA A 134 12.54 17.18 -38.87
CA ALA A 134 13.17 15.88 -38.92
C ALA A 134 12.79 15.15 -37.63
N CYS A 135 11.97 14.11 -37.77
CA CYS A 135 11.74 13.08 -36.77
C CYS A 135 13.10 12.44 -36.44
N GLY A 136 13.80 13.03 -35.49
CA GLY A 136 15.20 12.76 -35.17
C GLY A 136 15.28 11.92 -33.90
N LEU A 137 15.16 10.61 -34.08
CA LEU A 137 15.92 9.58 -33.36
C LEU A 137 15.94 9.71 -31.84
N TRP A 138 15.01 9.00 -31.20
CA TRP A 138 15.20 8.51 -29.84
C TRP A 138 16.61 7.89 -29.72
N ARG A 139 17.43 8.41 -28.80
CA ARG A 139 18.75 7.82 -28.50
C ARG A 139 18.68 7.13 -27.14
N PRO A 140 18.82 5.80 -27.07
CA PRO A 140 19.12 5.12 -25.82
C PRO A 140 20.59 5.38 -25.50
N TRP A 141 20.85 5.89 -24.30
CA TRP A 141 22.15 5.74 -23.63
C TRP A 141 22.47 4.26 -23.38
#